data_AF-A0A0F6A568-F1
#
_entry.id   AF-A0A0F6A568-F1
#
_cell.length_a   1.000
_cell.length_b   1.000
_cell.length_c   1.000
_cell.angle_alpha   90.00
_cell.angle_beta   90.00
_cell.angle_gamma   90.00
#
_symmetry.space_group_name_H-M   'P 1'
#
loop_
_entity.id
_entity.type
_entity.pdbx_description
1 polymer ?
#
loop_
_entity_poly.entity_id
_entity_poly.type
_entity_poly.pdbx_seq_one_letter_code
_entity_poly.pdbx_strand_id
1 'polypeptide(L)'
;MFKLALLSAAVFAASSVNAVVLVENTVSHNDVLVPATSNEVVVTGVASNLHADPGAVALKKNPDGSFSLSYKEWEYLDGTHTNETISTLTLGAGIHTMADGSIWEVGVLDMSTASQTFEFSQQYDQVPYLFLSPQSDNSGFAYVARANNVNQIGFDAKIQYQELQTTGNTRVSQKVAYLAVYAPSKTGQLDSGQTYNLNQAKVNEQTIKFENHELFLQEEQSKDAELTHMHEVINMLDIDGHLFAQDITTTGGDTVTIRANKNIQPASGSASCKMILEKNPDALSGYYTLDPDGVGGLAEFTTFCDMENQGGGWTLMAIRYVPGKEYSSANNYESHYTETQNITSFVDNFHLTDPQWFHFKNNSQEMMLTMRDAGYYGIADISKFESANCVPLQDTLGLNHGLTGESIFRLYWFEDGVCDGKGGNFSMLNYANIYGGTYFKSTNIGSKIVGGTTYIFVR
;
A
#
# COMPACT_ATOMS: atom_id res chain seq x y z
N MET A 1 -38.33 17.21 58.15
CA MET A 1 -38.57 17.94 56.89
C MET A 1 -37.22 18.28 56.27
N PHE A 2 -37.02 17.77 55.05
CA PHE A 2 -35.99 18.03 54.03
C PHE A 2 -34.56 18.44 54.45
N LYS A 3 -33.63 17.50 54.27
CA LYS A 3 -32.18 17.74 54.12
C LYS A 3 -31.90 18.26 52.70
N LEU A 4 -31.10 19.33 52.63
CA LEU A 4 -30.44 19.85 51.43
C LEU A 4 -29.57 18.76 50.80
N ALA A 5 -29.70 18.53 49.50
CA ALA A 5 -28.72 17.83 48.69
C ALA A 5 -28.11 18.83 47.70
N LEU A 6 -26.80 19.10 47.85
CA LEU A 6 -25.99 19.83 46.87
C LEU A 6 -25.88 18.98 45.61
N LEU A 7 -26.38 19.48 44.48
CA LEU A 7 -26.10 18.92 43.16
C LEU A 7 -24.82 19.59 42.64
N SER A 8 -23.70 18.84 42.64
CA SER A 8 -22.47 19.28 42.01
C SER A 8 -22.62 19.05 40.50
N ALA A 9 -22.90 20.13 39.75
CA ALA A 9 -22.87 20.09 38.29
C ALA A 9 -21.40 20.04 37.84
N ALA A 10 -20.92 18.85 37.47
CA ALA A 10 -19.66 18.73 36.74
C ALA A 10 -19.92 19.24 35.32
N VAL A 11 -19.45 20.46 35.04
CA VAL A 11 -19.26 20.95 33.68
C VAL A 11 -18.13 20.13 33.09
N PHE A 12 -18.46 19.06 32.36
CA PHE A 12 -17.53 18.49 31.41
C PHE A 12 -17.40 19.50 30.27
N ALA A 13 -16.29 20.23 30.24
CA ALA A 13 -15.83 20.84 29.01
C ALA A 13 -15.53 19.70 28.04
N ALA A 14 -16.49 19.39 27.16
CA ALA A 14 -16.22 18.56 26.00
C ALA A 14 -15.22 19.35 25.14
N SER A 15 -13.96 18.93 25.16
CA SER A 15 -13.03 19.22 24.08
C SER A 15 -13.71 18.74 22.80
N SER A 16 -14.15 19.67 21.95
CA SER A 16 -14.64 19.35 20.62
C SER A 16 -13.45 18.77 19.86
N VAL A 17 -13.37 17.44 19.81
CA VAL A 17 -12.53 16.74 18.84
C VAL A 17 -13.05 17.24 17.49
N ASN A 18 -12.24 18.02 16.75
CA ASN A 18 -12.54 18.37 15.37
C ASN A 18 -12.55 17.06 14.60
N ALA A 19 -13.73 16.45 14.44
CA ALA A 19 -13.85 15.16 13.80
C ALA A 19 -13.56 15.34 12.31
N VAL A 20 -12.47 14.75 11.85
CA VAL A 20 -12.23 14.57 10.41
C VAL A 20 -13.22 13.52 9.90
N VAL A 21 -13.97 13.84 8.84
CA VAL A 21 -14.91 12.90 8.22
C VAL A 21 -14.43 12.54 6.82
N LEU A 22 -14.09 11.27 6.64
CA LEU A 22 -13.70 10.67 5.37
C LEU A 22 -14.81 9.77 4.81
N VAL A 23 -15.17 9.97 3.55
CA VAL A 23 -16.20 9.19 2.87
C VAL A 23 -15.79 8.95 1.42
N GLU A 24 -15.99 7.73 0.91
CA GLU A 24 -15.93 7.45 -0.53
C GLU A 24 -17.36 7.52 -1.08
N ASN A 25 -17.58 8.43 -2.04
CA ASN A 25 -18.90 8.69 -2.60
C ASN A 25 -18.98 8.12 -4.01
N THR A 26 -20.05 7.38 -4.32
CA THR A 26 -20.37 7.02 -5.70
C THR A 26 -21.22 8.13 -6.32
N VAL A 27 -20.71 8.79 -7.35
CA VAL A 27 -21.33 9.96 -7.97
C VAL A 27 -21.49 9.78 -9.48
N SER A 28 -22.43 10.49 -10.08
CA SER A 28 -22.63 10.57 -11.53
C SER A 28 -22.79 12.04 -11.92
N HIS A 29 -23.48 12.33 -13.03
CA HIS A 29 -23.98 13.68 -13.33
C HIS A 29 -25.04 14.19 -12.32
N ASN A 30 -25.60 13.30 -11.49
CA ASN A 30 -26.52 13.67 -10.41
C ASN A 30 -25.77 13.95 -9.10
N ASP A 31 -26.19 15.00 -8.40
CA ASP A 31 -25.62 15.39 -7.11
C ASP A 31 -25.88 14.34 -6.02
N VAL A 32 -24.82 14.06 -5.25
CA VAL A 32 -24.87 13.35 -3.97
C VAL A 32 -24.63 14.35 -2.85
N LEU A 33 -25.39 14.23 -1.77
CA LEU A 33 -25.27 15.12 -0.61
C LEU A 33 -24.12 14.68 0.30
N VAL A 34 -23.18 15.58 0.55
CA VAL A 34 -22.12 15.44 1.55
C VAL A 34 -22.49 16.29 2.76
N PRO A 35 -22.79 15.69 3.92
CA PRO A 35 -23.12 16.43 5.13
C PRO A 35 -21.92 17.25 5.63
N ALA A 36 -22.15 18.52 5.95
CA ALA A 36 -21.17 19.38 6.61
C ALA A 36 -21.90 20.50 7.38
N THR A 37 -21.21 21.10 8.35
CA THR A 37 -21.66 22.29 9.07
C THR A 37 -21.28 23.58 8.34
N SER A 38 -21.84 24.70 8.75
CA SER A 38 -21.57 26.00 8.11
C SER A 38 -20.10 26.42 8.13
N ASN A 39 -19.32 25.98 9.12
CA ASN A 39 -17.90 26.31 9.28
C ASN A 39 -16.95 25.26 8.68
N GLU A 40 -17.49 24.15 8.20
CA GLU A 40 -16.70 23.10 7.56
C GLU A 40 -16.52 23.34 6.07
N VAL A 41 -15.40 22.79 5.59
CA VAL A 41 -14.94 22.77 4.21
C VAL A 41 -14.81 21.30 3.81
N VAL A 42 -15.14 20.99 2.57
CA VAL A 42 -14.98 19.65 2.00
C VAL A 42 -13.89 19.70 0.95
N VAL A 43 -12.80 18.97 1.18
CA VAL A 43 -11.74 18.72 0.19
C VAL A 43 -12.12 17.46 -0.59
N THR A 44 -12.10 17.55 -1.91
CA THR A 44 -12.47 16.45 -2.80
C THR A 44 -11.23 15.69 -3.25
N GLY A 45 -11.33 14.37 -3.30
CA GLY A 45 -10.33 13.48 -3.83
C GLY A 45 -10.35 13.41 -5.36
N VAL A 46 -9.49 12.54 -5.89
CA VAL A 46 -9.39 12.27 -7.32
C VAL A 46 -10.63 11.48 -7.77
N ALA A 47 -11.21 11.80 -8.92
CA ALA A 47 -12.27 10.98 -9.50
C ALA A 47 -11.70 9.65 -10.03
N SER A 48 -12.40 8.55 -9.79
CA SER A 48 -12.04 7.29 -10.45
C SER A 48 -12.12 7.41 -11.97
N ASN A 49 -11.54 6.43 -12.67
CA ASN A 49 -11.63 6.29 -14.13
C ASN A 49 -12.45 5.06 -14.53
N LEU A 50 -13.66 4.93 -13.98
CA LEU A 50 -14.57 3.82 -14.29
C LEU A 50 -15.24 4.00 -15.65
N HIS A 51 -15.45 5.26 -16.07
CA HIS A 51 -15.92 5.61 -17.40
C HIS A 51 -14.88 6.48 -18.13
N ALA A 52 -14.80 6.37 -19.45
CA ALA A 52 -13.74 7.00 -20.23
C ALA A 52 -13.94 8.50 -20.44
N ASP A 53 -15.18 8.96 -20.38
CA ASP A 53 -15.55 10.34 -20.70
C ASP A 53 -14.91 11.34 -19.71
N PRO A 54 -14.15 12.33 -20.23
CA PRO A 54 -13.42 13.28 -19.41
C PRO A 54 -14.30 14.39 -18.82
N GLY A 55 -13.80 14.98 -17.74
CA GLY A 55 -14.53 15.95 -16.94
C GLY A 55 -13.86 16.17 -15.58
N ALA A 56 -14.53 16.96 -14.74
CA ALA A 56 -14.03 17.40 -13.46
C ALA A 56 -14.99 17.07 -12.31
N VAL A 57 -14.42 16.96 -11.11
CA VAL A 57 -15.20 16.92 -9.86
C VAL A 57 -15.89 18.26 -9.68
N ALA A 58 -17.20 18.24 -9.39
CA ALA A 58 -17.96 19.43 -9.07
C ALA A 58 -18.44 19.36 -7.62
N LEU A 59 -18.27 20.46 -6.89
CA LEU A 59 -18.73 20.58 -5.52
C LEU A 59 -19.32 21.96 -5.28
N LYS A 60 -20.49 22.01 -4.64
CA LYS A 60 -21.20 23.25 -4.34
C LYS A 60 -21.73 23.24 -2.91
N LYS A 61 -21.36 24.26 -2.12
CA LYS A 61 -21.94 24.48 -0.79
C LYS A 61 -23.41 24.93 -0.89
N ASN A 62 -24.29 24.27 -0.15
CA ASN A 62 -25.71 24.56 -0.07
C ASN A 62 -26.02 25.55 1.06
N PRO A 63 -27.18 26.24 1.02
CA PRO A 63 -27.56 27.21 2.06
C PRO A 63 -27.68 26.62 3.48
N ASP A 64 -27.89 25.31 3.60
CA ASP A 64 -27.97 24.59 4.88
C ASP A 64 -26.61 24.16 5.43
N GLY A 65 -25.53 24.42 4.70
CA GLY A 65 -24.15 24.07 5.08
C GLY A 65 -23.63 22.77 4.45
N SER A 66 -24.52 21.89 3.96
CA SER A 66 -24.13 20.68 3.24
C SER A 66 -23.49 21.00 1.89
N PHE A 67 -22.95 19.98 1.21
CA PHE A 67 -22.43 20.12 -0.14
C PHE A 67 -23.13 19.18 -1.12
N SER A 68 -23.35 19.65 -2.34
CA SER A 68 -23.71 18.82 -3.48
C SER A 68 -22.44 18.45 -4.24
N LEU A 69 -22.14 17.15 -4.32
CA LEU A 69 -21.01 16.57 -5.03
C LEU A 69 -21.48 15.83 -6.28
N SER A 70 -20.87 16.10 -7.43
CA SER A 70 -21.14 15.39 -8.68
C SER A 70 -19.88 15.29 -9.54
N TYR A 71 -19.95 14.48 -10.59
CA TYR A 71 -18.96 14.48 -11.66
C TYR A 71 -19.56 15.18 -12.89
N LYS A 72 -18.86 16.20 -13.41
CA LYS A 72 -19.29 16.95 -14.59
C LYS A 72 -18.35 16.71 -15.75
N GLU A 73 -18.90 16.18 -16.82
CA GLU A 73 -18.24 16.15 -18.13
C GLU A 73 -17.89 17.55 -18.62
N TRP A 74 -16.85 17.61 -19.47
CA TRP A 74 -16.59 18.81 -20.26
C TRP A 74 -17.72 19.09 -21.26
N GLU A 75 -17.96 20.36 -21.56
CA GLU A 75 -19.18 20.79 -22.26
C GLU A 75 -19.27 20.39 -23.74
N TYR A 76 -18.19 19.87 -24.32
CA TYR A 76 -18.23 19.28 -25.66
C TYR A 76 -18.88 17.88 -25.70
N LEU A 77 -19.13 17.28 -24.53
CA LEU A 77 -19.85 16.02 -24.35
C LEU A 77 -21.35 16.23 -24.12
N ASP A 78 -22.08 15.16 -23.81
CA ASP A 78 -23.55 15.20 -23.70
C ASP A 78 -24.06 15.52 -22.28
N GLY A 79 -23.17 15.54 -21.28
CA GLY A 79 -23.45 15.86 -19.90
C GLY A 79 -23.99 14.68 -19.08
N THR A 80 -24.10 13.49 -19.67
CA THR A 80 -24.65 12.28 -19.04
C THR A 80 -23.53 11.31 -18.67
N HIS A 81 -22.98 11.47 -17.47
CA HIS A 81 -21.96 10.54 -16.99
C HIS A 81 -22.55 9.40 -16.16
N THR A 82 -21.91 8.23 -16.23
CA THR A 82 -22.20 7.09 -15.33
C THR A 82 -21.44 7.24 -14.00
N ASN A 83 -21.39 6.18 -13.19
CA ASN A 83 -20.86 6.27 -11.83
C ASN A 83 -19.33 6.33 -11.81
N GLU A 84 -18.80 7.28 -11.05
CA GLU A 84 -17.42 7.36 -10.57
C GLU A 84 -17.40 7.32 -9.04
N THR A 85 -16.23 7.11 -8.43
CA THR A 85 -16.01 7.25 -6.99
C THR A 85 -15.11 8.45 -6.68
N ILE A 86 -15.49 9.24 -5.67
CA ILE A 86 -14.77 10.44 -5.23
C ILE A 86 -14.69 10.43 -3.70
N SER A 87 -13.48 10.50 -3.17
CA SER A 87 -13.25 10.65 -1.73
C SER A 87 -13.58 12.07 -1.29
N THR A 88 -14.10 12.25 -0.09
CA THR A 88 -14.30 13.57 0.52
C THR A 88 -13.72 13.59 1.91
N LEU A 89 -12.96 14.64 2.21
CA LEU A 89 -12.41 14.95 3.52
C LEU A 89 -13.10 16.21 4.03
N THR A 90 -13.91 16.08 5.08
CA THR A 90 -14.58 17.21 5.72
C THR A 90 -13.84 17.61 6.99
N LEU A 91 -13.52 18.90 7.11
CA LEU A 91 -12.80 19.46 8.24
C LEU A 91 -13.11 20.95 8.40
N GLY A 92 -12.95 21.46 9.63
CA GLY A 92 -13.15 22.88 9.93
C GLY A 92 -12.11 23.77 9.24
N ALA A 93 -12.51 24.96 8.77
CA ALA A 93 -11.54 25.95 8.30
C ALA A 93 -10.61 26.41 9.44
N GLY A 94 -9.34 26.68 9.13
CA GLY A 94 -8.32 27.10 10.09
C GLY A 94 -7.08 26.20 10.09
N ILE A 95 -6.24 26.37 11.11
CA ILE A 95 -5.00 25.62 11.31
C ILE A 95 -5.23 24.52 12.34
N HIS A 96 -4.90 23.28 11.99
CA HIS A 96 -4.94 22.11 12.87
C HIS A 96 -3.53 21.56 13.07
N THR A 97 -2.99 21.67 14.28
CA THR A 97 -1.72 21.05 14.64
C THR A 97 -1.98 19.71 15.29
N MET A 98 -1.41 18.64 14.72
CA MET A 98 -1.62 17.25 15.14
C MET A 98 -0.54 16.79 16.12
N ALA A 99 -0.79 15.68 16.82
CA ALA A 99 0.14 15.07 17.77
C ALA A 99 1.45 14.57 17.12
N ASP A 100 1.41 14.20 15.83
CA ASP A 100 2.58 13.77 15.06
C ASP A 100 3.46 14.94 14.57
N GLY A 101 3.07 16.18 14.89
CA GLY A 101 3.77 17.39 14.48
C GLY A 101 3.41 17.91 13.10
N SER A 102 2.49 17.26 12.38
CA SER A 102 1.91 17.80 11.15
C SER A 102 0.99 18.99 11.42
N ILE A 103 0.88 19.87 10.42
CA ILE A 103 0.02 21.05 10.44
C ILE A 103 -0.83 21.04 9.17
N TRP A 104 -2.14 21.04 9.37
CA TRP A 104 -3.14 21.02 8.30
C TRP A 104 -3.86 22.36 8.30
N GLU A 105 -3.62 23.19 7.29
CA GLU A 105 -4.26 24.49 7.12
C GLU A 105 -5.30 24.45 6.02
N VAL A 106 -6.50 24.93 6.35
CA VAL A 106 -7.68 24.81 5.51
C VAL A 106 -8.33 26.17 5.35
N GLY A 107 -8.55 26.58 4.10
CA GLY A 107 -9.21 27.85 3.81
C GLY A 107 -10.01 27.80 2.50
N VAL A 108 -10.71 28.90 2.22
CA VAL A 108 -11.51 29.07 0.99
C VAL A 108 -11.13 30.40 0.35
N LEU A 109 -10.91 30.36 -0.96
CA LEU A 109 -10.42 31.46 -1.79
C LEU A 109 -11.43 31.78 -2.89
N ASP A 110 -11.49 33.05 -3.31
CA ASP A 110 -12.17 33.45 -4.54
C ASP A 110 -11.15 33.46 -5.69
N MET A 111 -11.33 32.54 -6.64
CA MET A 111 -10.38 32.27 -7.72
C MET A 111 -11.00 32.55 -9.08
N SER A 112 -10.24 33.23 -9.94
CA SER A 112 -10.60 33.57 -11.32
C SER A 112 -9.76 32.81 -12.34
N THR A 113 -10.00 33.04 -13.63
CA THR A 113 -9.19 32.47 -14.71
C THR A 113 -7.83 33.15 -14.89
N ALA A 114 -7.64 34.33 -14.29
CA ALA A 114 -6.34 34.95 -14.19
C ALA A 114 -5.54 34.30 -13.04
N SER A 115 -4.24 34.09 -13.25
CA SER A 115 -3.35 33.63 -12.18
C SER A 115 -3.31 34.66 -11.06
N GLN A 116 -3.51 34.19 -9.83
CA GLN A 116 -3.52 34.97 -8.60
C GLN A 116 -2.56 34.33 -7.61
N THR A 117 -1.86 35.18 -6.84
CA THR A 117 -1.00 34.74 -5.74
C THR A 117 -1.79 34.70 -4.44
N PHE A 118 -1.66 33.61 -3.70
CA PHE A 118 -2.26 33.40 -2.40
C PHE A 118 -1.18 33.08 -1.37
N GLU A 119 -1.38 33.55 -0.14
CA GLU A 119 -0.47 33.30 0.98
C GLU A 119 -1.13 32.35 1.99
N PHE A 120 -0.31 31.50 2.60
CA PHE A 120 -0.70 30.76 3.79
C PHE A 120 -0.80 31.70 4.99
N SER A 121 -1.57 31.29 6.00
CA SER A 121 -1.74 32.03 7.25
C SER A 121 -0.45 32.11 8.06
N GLN A 122 0.50 31.22 7.78
CA GLN A 122 1.84 31.21 8.35
C GLN A 122 2.89 30.71 7.34
N GLN A 123 4.15 31.07 7.56
CA GLN A 123 5.27 30.47 6.85
C GLN A 123 5.59 29.09 7.44
N TYR A 124 5.83 28.10 6.58
CA TYR A 124 6.20 26.74 6.96
C TYR A 124 7.72 26.49 6.87
N ASP A 125 8.23 25.59 7.71
CA ASP A 125 9.64 25.18 7.70
C ASP A 125 10.04 24.43 6.42
N GLN A 126 9.07 23.78 5.76
CA GLN A 126 9.20 23.12 4.47
C GLN A 126 8.00 23.46 3.60
N VAL A 127 8.13 23.34 2.28
CA VAL A 127 7.01 23.57 1.36
C VAL A 127 5.89 22.56 1.69
N PRO A 128 4.67 23.01 2.06
CA PRO A 128 3.58 22.10 2.38
C PRO A 128 3.03 21.43 1.11
N TYR A 129 2.41 20.26 1.28
CA TYR A 129 1.62 19.64 0.23
C TYR A 129 0.30 20.39 0.09
N LEU A 130 0.07 20.99 -1.08
CA LEU A 130 -1.13 21.73 -1.42
C LEU A 130 -2.13 20.87 -2.18
N PHE A 131 -3.41 20.97 -1.82
CA PHE A 131 -4.57 20.40 -2.52
C PHE A 131 -5.64 21.49 -2.69
N LEU A 132 -6.19 21.63 -3.90
CA LEU A 132 -7.28 22.56 -4.17
C LEU A 132 -8.57 21.78 -4.45
N SER A 133 -9.72 22.34 -4.07
CA SER A 133 -11.02 21.70 -4.31
C SER A 133 -12.11 22.71 -4.62
N PRO A 134 -12.99 22.45 -5.60
CA PRO A 134 -14.12 23.34 -5.89
C PRO A 134 -15.02 23.49 -4.66
N GLN A 135 -15.65 24.65 -4.46
CA GLN A 135 -16.63 24.89 -3.39
C GLN A 135 -17.92 25.56 -3.91
N SER A 136 -17.90 26.06 -5.14
CA SER A 136 -19.05 26.63 -5.82
C SER A 136 -19.16 26.15 -7.25
N ASP A 137 -20.35 26.32 -7.80
CA ASP A 137 -20.67 26.09 -9.20
C ASP A 137 -21.45 27.29 -9.74
N ASN A 138 -20.79 28.45 -9.77
CA ASN A 138 -21.45 29.72 -10.15
C ASN A 138 -21.73 29.80 -11.65
N SER A 139 -21.01 29.02 -12.47
CA SER A 139 -21.14 29.03 -13.93
C SER A 139 -22.05 27.93 -14.45
N GLY A 140 -22.23 26.84 -13.70
CA GLY A 140 -22.88 25.62 -14.17
C GLY A 140 -21.95 24.71 -14.99
N PHE A 141 -20.74 25.16 -15.32
CA PHE A 141 -19.77 24.48 -16.19
C PHE A 141 -18.65 23.82 -15.39
N ALA A 142 -18.11 22.71 -15.92
CA ALA A 142 -16.96 22.03 -15.33
C ALA A 142 -15.73 22.96 -15.29
N TYR A 143 -15.01 22.94 -14.17
CA TYR A 143 -13.75 23.67 -14.03
C TYR A 143 -12.80 22.90 -13.11
N VAL A 144 -11.51 23.20 -13.26
CA VAL A 144 -10.44 22.70 -12.40
C VAL A 144 -9.66 23.85 -11.81
N ALA A 145 -9.12 23.66 -10.61
CA ALA A 145 -8.16 24.56 -10.01
C ALA A 145 -6.74 24.03 -10.27
N ARG A 146 -5.85 24.91 -10.76
CA ARG A 146 -4.45 24.58 -11.04
C ARG A 146 -3.57 25.42 -10.13
N ALA A 147 -2.55 24.81 -9.55
CA ALA A 147 -1.57 25.51 -8.74
C ALA A 147 -0.20 25.53 -9.41
N ASN A 148 0.58 26.56 -9.11
CA ASN A 148 1.97 26.67 -9.49
C ASN A 148 2.75 27.48 -8.44
N ASN A 149 4.08 27.47 -8.51
CA ASN A 149 4.95 28.26 -7.64
C ASN A 149 4.72 28.04 -6.13
N VAL A 150 4.29 26.83 -5.73
CA VAL A 150 4.08 26.47 -4.32
C VAL A 150 5.41 26.54 -3.57
N ASN A 151 5.43 27.31 -2.49
CA ASN A 151 6.61 27.53 -1.64
C ASN A 151 6.20 27.59 -0.16
N GLN A 152 7.10 27.95 0.75
CA GLN A 152 6.85 27.97 2.19
C GLN A 152 5.84 29.03 2.66
N ILE A 153 5.58 30.05 1.84
CA ILE A 153 4.77 31.23 2.20
C ILE A 153 3.42 31.21 1.47
N GLY A 154 3.35 30.58 0.30
CA GLY A 154 2.14 30.59 -0.50
C GLY A 154 2.28 29.87 -1.83
N PHE A 155 1.38 30.18 -2.75
CA PHE A 155 1.28 29.58 -4.08
C PHE A 155 0.58 30.51 -5.06
N ASP A 156 0.80 30.29 -6.35
CA ASP A 156 -0.02 30.87 -7.41
C ASP A 156 -1.10 29.85 -7.81
N ALA A 157 -2.30 30.33 -8.14
CA ALA A 157 -3.36 29.47 -8.65
C ALA A 157 -4.34 30.20 -9.57
N LYS A 158 -5.07 29.43 -10.38
CA LYS A 158 -6.18 29.87 -11.24
C LYS A 158 -7.18 28.75 -11.42
N ILE A 159 -8.40 29.10 -11.83
CA ILE A 159 -9.34 28.12 -12.38
C ILE A 159 -9.24 28.05 -13.90
N GLN A 160 -9.43 26.86 -14.46
CA GLN A 160 -9.57 26.64 -15.89
C GLN A 160 -10.89 25.93 -16.19
N TYR A 161 -11.54 26.39 -17.24
CA TYR A 161 -12.65 25.70 -17.89
C TYR A 161 -12.09 24.90 -19.08
N GLN A 162 -12.95 24.23 -19.85
CA GLN A 162 -12.55 23.73 -21.16
C GLN A 162 -11.87 24.83 -22.00
N GLU A 163 -10.90 24.42 -22.81
CA GLU A 163 -10.02 25.29 -23.56
C GLU A 163 -10.77 26.14 -24.59
N LEU A 164 -11.56 25.50 -25.46
CA LEU A 164 -12.35 26.17 -26.48
C LEU A 164 -13.61 26.74 -25.85
N GLN A 165 -13.58 28.04 -25.57
CA GLN A 165 -14.73 28.75 -25.03
C GLN A 165 -15.90 28.75 -26.04
N THR A 166 -17.05 28.22 -25.64
CA THR A 166 -18.30 28.35 -26.39
C THR A 166 -19.07 29.60 -25.96
N THR A 167 -20.00 30.08 -26.80
CA THR A 167 -20.82 31.29 -26.53
C THR A 167 -21.65 31.17 -25.24
N GLY A 168 -21.92 29.95 -24.77
CA GLY A 168 -22.63 29.68 -23.52
C GLY A 168 -21.74 29.66 -22.27
N ASN A 169 -20.42 29.42 -22.43
CA ASN A 169 -19.49 29.28 -21.31
C ASN A 169 -19.08 30.66 -20.74
N THR A 170 -19.78 31.06 -19.69
CA THR A 170 -19.43 32.26 -18.90
C THR A 170 -18.39 31.91 -17.84
N ARG A 171 -17.16 32.36 -18.08
CA ARG A 171 -16.02 32.16 -17.18
C ARG A 171 -16.13 33.14 -16.01
N VAL A 172 -16.71 32.69 -14.90
CA VAL A 172 -16.90 33.49 -13.67
C VAL A 172 -16.04 32.93 -12.54
N SER A 173 -15.68 33.79 -11.59
CA SER A 173 -14.91 33.36 -10.43
C SER A 173 -15.66 32.31 -9.60
N GLN A 174 -14.90 31.38 -9.05
CA GLN A 174 -15.38 30.29 -8.20
C GLN A 174 -14.75 30.37 -6.82
N LYS A 175 -15.47 29.84 -5.83
CA LYS A 175 -14.89 29.53 -4.53
C LYS A 175 -14.15 28.21 -4.63
N VAL A 176 -12.90 28.21 -4.18
CA VAL A 176 -12.02 27.04 -4.18
C VAL A 176 -11.42 26.91 -2.78
N ALA A 177 -11.55 25.74 -2.17
CA ALA A 177 -10.87 25.42 -0.94
C ALA A 177 -9.41 25.08 -1.20
N TYR A 178 -8.55 25.37 -0.23
CA TYR A 178 -7.22 24.79 -0.18
C TYR A 178 -7.04 24.00 1.11
N LEU A 179 -6.27 22.93 1.01
CA LEU A 179 -5.67 22.20 2.13
C LEU A 179 -4.16 22.22 1.93
N ALA A 180 -3.44 22.83 2.87
CA ALA A 180 -1.99 22.80 2.96
C ALA A 180 -1.58 21.87 4.09
N VAL A 181 -0.84 20.81 3.77
CA VAL A 181 -0.35 19.81 4.72
C VAL A 181 1.17 19.97 4.85
N TYR A 182 1.60 20.58 5.95
CA TYR A 182 2.98 20.45 6.40
C TYR A 182 3.10 19.18 7.24
N ALA A 183 4.05 18.31 6.90
CA ALA A 183 4.32 17.11 7.67
C ALA A 183 5.83 16.91 7.84
N PRO A 184 6.31 16.53 9.03
CA PRO A 184 7.73 16.27 9.27
C PRO A 184 8.24 15.01 8.54
N SER A 185 7.33 14.13 8.12
CA SER A 185 7.61 12.91 7.37
C SER A 185 6.54 12.72 6.28
N LYS A 186 6.85 11.87 5.29
CA LYS A 186 5.90 11.51 4.23
C LYS A 186 4.76 10.62 4.71
N THR A 187 4.81 10.11 5.94
CA THR A 187 3.76 9.31 6.55
C THR A 187 3.48 9.85 7.95
N GLY A 188 2.26 9.68 8.44
CA GLY A 188 1.84 10.16 9.76
C GLY A 188 0.46 9.67 10.15
N GLN A 189 -0.07 10.23 11.23
CA GLN A 189 -1.37 9.84 11.77
C GLN A 189 -2.15 11.07 12.22
N LEU A 190 -3.40 11.17 11.78
CA LEU A 190 -4.34 12.19 12.27
C LEU A 190 -4.68 11.92 13.74
N ASP A 191 -5.02 12.97 14.49
CA ASP A 191 -5.47 12.83 15.89
C ASP A 191 -6.74 11.96 16.05
N SER A 192 -7.50 11.78 14.96
CA SER A 192 -8.65 10.88 14.87
C SER A 192 -8.29 9.40 14.60
N GLY A 193 -7.00 9.09 14.40
CA GLY A 193 -6.45 7.74 14.29
C GLY A 193 -6.16 7.24 12.87
N GLN A 194 -6.64 7.92 11.84
CA GLN A 194 -6.38 7.53 10.44
C GLN A 194 -4.92 7.76 10.07
N THR A 195 -4.36 6.83 9.29
CA THR A 195 -2.98 6.94 8.79
C THR A 195 -3.00 7.69 7.47
N TYR A 196 -2.01 8.55 7.24
CA TYR A 196 -1.86 9.23 5.96
C TYR A 196 -0.47 9.01 5.34
N ASN A 197 -0.44 8.97 4.01
CA ASN A 197 0.76 8.91 3.19
C ASN A 197 0.78 10.09 2.23
N LEU A 198 1.95 10.69 2.04
CA LEU A 198 2.19 11.84 1.17
C LEU A 198 3.30 11.51 0.18
N ASN A 199 3.10 11.90 -1.06
CA ASN A 199 4.18 11.85 -2.04
C ASN A 199 4.02 12.92 -3.11
N GLN A 200 5.07 13.09 -3.90
CA GLN A 200 5.09 14.00 -5.03
C GLN A 200 5.73 13.28 -6.21
N ALA A 201 5.14 13.42 -7.39
CA ALA A 201 5.61 12.73 -8.58
C ALA A 201 5.42 13.59 -9.81
N LYS A 202 6.24 13.30 -10.83
CA LYS A 202 6.11 13.87 -12.16
C LYS A 202 5.20 12.96 -12.98
N VAL A 203 4.12 13.49 -13.55
CA VAL A 203 3.01 12.75 -14.17
C VAL A 203 2.60 13.39 -15.48
N ASN A 204 2.19 12.58 -16.43
CA ASN A 204 1.61 12.97 -17.71
C ASN A 204 0.39 12.07 -18.01
N GLU A 205 0.08 11.83 -19.29
CA GLU A 205 -0.98 10.90 -19.71
C GLU A 205 -0.71 9.42 -19.34
N GLN A 206 0.52 9.09 -18.94
CA GLN A 206 0.88 7.74 -18.49
C GLN A 206 0.61 7.57 -17.00
N THR A 207 0.17 6.36 -16.62
CA THR A 207 -0.14 6.06 -15.23
C THR A 207 1.12 5.97 -14.37
N ILE A 208 1.03 6.53 -13.17
CA ILE A 208 1.98 6.33 -12.08
C ILE A 208 1.29 5.62 -10.92
N LYS A 209 2.06 4.89 -10.11
CA LYS A 209 1.52 4.22 -8.91
C LYS A 209 1.74 5.07 -7.66
N PHE A 210 0.71 5.10 -6.81
CA PHE A 210 0.79 5.64 -5.46
C PHE A 210 -0.16 4.84 -4.56
N GLU A 211 0.38 4.24 -3.51
CA GLU A 211 -0.31 3.22 -2.71
C GLU A 211 -0.95 2.14 -3.61
N ASN A 212 -2.22 1.83 -3.40
CA ASN A 212 -3.02 0.91 -4.20
C ASN A 212 -3.80 1.64 -5.32
N HIS A 213 -3.27 2.75 -5.85
CA HIS A 213 -3.91 3.54 -6.92
C HIS A 213 -2.95 3.77 -8.10
N GLU A 214 -3.53 3.92 -9.30
CA GLU A 214 -2.83 4.42 -10.49
C GLU A 214 -3.41 5.77 -10.90
N LEU A 215 -2.57 6.80 -11.03
CA LEU A 215 -2.98 8.16 -11.37
C LEU A 215 -2.37 8.61 -12.70
N PHE A 216 -3.10 9.43 -13.45
CA PHE A 216 -2.63 10.05 -14.69
C PHE A 216 -3.30 11.41 -14.92
N LEU A 217 -2.74 12.23 -15.80
CA LEU A 217 -3.35 13.46 -16.29
C LEU A 217 -4.24 13.14 -17.50
N GLN A 218 -5.52 13.50 -17.41
CA GLN A 218 -6.47 13.41 -18.51
C GLN A 218 -6.69 14.79 -19.11
N GLU A 219 -6.35 14.92 -20.40
CA GLU A 219 -6.52 16.15 -21.16
C GLU A 219 -7.96 16.38 -21.62
N GLU A 220 -8.34 17.65 -21.64
CA GLU A 220 -9.58 18.18 -22.18
C GLU A 220 -9.46 18.40 -23.71
N GLN A 221 -10.45 18.03 -24.52
CA GLN A 221 -10.29 17.89 -25.98
C GLN A 221 -11.07 18.91 -26.83
N SER A 222 -11.60 19.98 -26.24
CA SER A 222 -12.49 20.90 -26.96
C SER A 222 -11.78 21.68 -28.07
N LYS A 223 -10.47 21.88 -27.96
CA LYS A 223 -9.68 22.70 -28.90
C LYS A 223 -8.92 21.87 -29.92
N ASP A 224 -8.46 20.70 -29.52
CA ASP A 224 -7.90 19.68 -30.41
C ASP A 224 -8.10 18.27 -29.82
N ALA A 225 -7.84 17.26 -30.66
CA ALA A 225 -8.07 15.85 -30.32
C ALA A 225 -6.81 15.18 -29.74
N GLU A 226 -5.75 15.95 -29.46
CA GLU A 226 -4.56 15.41 -28.84
C GLU A 226 -4.85 15.01 -27.38
N LEU A 227 -4.13 14.01 -26.88
CA LEU A 227 -4.22 13.57 -25.48
C LEU A 227 -2.84 13.56 -24.79
N THR A 228 -1.81 14.06 -25.46
CA THR A 228 -0.47 14.09 -24.87
C THR A 228 -0.33 15.35 -24.06
N HIS A 229 -0.33 15.21 -22.74
CA HIS A 229 0.00 16.32 -21.87
C HIS A 229 1.48 16.27 -21.49
N MET A 230 2.16 17.41 -21.47
CA MET A 230 3.53 17.41 -20.95
C MET A 230 3.56 17.12 -19.46
N HIS A 231 4.68 16.63 -18.96
CA HIS A 231 4.75 16.22 -17.58
C HIS A 231 4.62 17.40 -16.60
N GLU A 232 3.76 17.25 -15.60
CA GLU A 232 3.60 18.15 -14.47
C GLU A 232 3.99 17.46 -13.17
N VAL A 233 4.19 18.24 -12.10
CA VAL A 233 4.40 17.71 -10.75
C VAL A 233 3.09 17.75 -9.99
N ILE A 234 2.67 16.62 -9.44
CA ILE A 234 1.48 16.52 -8.58
C ILE A 234 1.87 16.18 -7.13
N ASN A 235 1.14 16.75 -6.18
CA ASN A 235 1.08 16.27 -4.81
C ASN A 235 0.03 15.17 -4.71
N MET A 236 0.30 14.16 -3.89
CA MET A 236 -0.60 13.03 -3.62
C MET A 236 -0.70 12.80 -2.11
N LEU A 237 -1.93 12.53 -1.66
CA LEU A 237 -2.28 12.23 -0.29
C LEU A 237 -3.23 11.03 -0.28
N ASP A 238 -2.87 9.99 0.47
CA ASP A 238 -3.76 8.88 0.81
C ASP A 238 -4.06 8.95 2.31
N ILE A 239 -5.33 8.85 2.71
CA ILE A 239 -5.73 8.74 4.12
C ILE A 239 -6.62 7.50 4.26
N ASP A 240 -6.09 6.44 4.87
CA ASP A 240 -6.77 5.13 4.98
C ASP A 240 -7.40 4.64 3.65
N GLY A 241 -6.70 4.82 2.52
CA GLY A 241 -7.16 4.43 1.18
C GLY A 241 -7.97 5.48 0.42
N HIS A 242 -8.28 6.64 1.02
CA HIS A 242 -8.91 7.77 0.35
C HIS A 242 -7.89 8.65 -0.37
N LEU A 243 -8.02 8.76 -1.69
CA LEU A 243 -7.02 9.37 -2.56
C LEU A 243 -7.33 10.83 -2.92
N PHE A 244 -6.37 11.71 -2.67
CA PHE A 244 -6.37 13.12 -3.04
C PHE A 244 -5.11 13.45 -3.86
N ALA A 245 -5.24 14.29 -4.88
CA ALA A 245 -4.09 14.75 -5.65
C ALA A 245 -4.34 16.14 -6.25
N GLN A 246 -3.26 16.87 -6.51
CA GLN A 246 -3.29 18.23 -7.05
C GLN A 246 -2.01 18.50 -7.84
N ASP A 247 -2.13 19.04 -9.05
CA ASP A 247 -0.99 19.59 -9.78
C ASP A 247 -0.48 20.87 -9.13
N ILE A 248 0.84 20.98 -8.99
CA ILE A 248 1.52 22.13 -8.40
C ILE A 248 2.50 22.79 -9.37
N THR A 249 2.40 22.43 -10.64
CA THR A 249 3.08 23.09 -11.75
C THR A 249 2.10 23.15 -12.92
N THR A 250 1.97 24.30 -13.56
CA THR A 250 1.24 24.43 -14.83
C THR A 250 2.25 24.62 -15.95
N THR A 251 2.76 23.51 -16.49
CA THR A 251 3.73 23.59 -17.60
C THR A 251 3.06 23.44 -18.94
N GLY A 252 1.99 22.64 -19.03
CA GLY A 252 1.16 22.49 -20.22
C GLY A 252 0.23 23.68 -20.41
N GLY A 253 -0.15 23.94 -21.66
CA GLY A 253 -1.15 24.96 -21.99
C GLY A 253 -2.58 24.46 -21.72
N ASP A 254 -2.76 23.15 -21.78
CA ASP A 254 -4.04 22.50 -21.91
C ASP A 254 -4.70 22.31 -20.54
N THR A 255 -6.03 22.28 -20.56
CA THR A 255 -6.80 22.00 -19.36
C THR A 255 -6.72 20.50 -19.10
N VAL A 256 -6.30 20.09 -17.90
CA VAL A 256 -6.26 18.69 -17.49
C VAL A 256 -7.00 18.46 -16.19
N THR A 257 -7.46 17.24 -15.99
CA THR A 257 -7.89 16.71 -14.70
C THR A 257 -6.99 15.55 -14.28
N ILE A 258 -6.83 15.35 -12.97
CA ILE A 258 -6.21 14.13 -12.46
C ILE A 258 -7.30 13.07 -12.33
N ARG A 259 -7.04 11.88 -12.85
CA ARG A 259 -7.94 10.71 -12.80
C ARG A 259 -7.20 9.52 -12.22
N ALA A 260 -7.94 8.58 -11.64
CA ALA A 260 -7.32 7.41 -11.02
C ALA A 260 -8.03 6.08 -11.27
N ASN A 261 -7.26 5.02 -11.52
CA ASN A 261 -7.71 3.66 -11.27
C ASN A 261 -7.50 3.39 -9.77
N LYS A 262 -8.59 3.42 -8.98
CA LYS A 262 -8.53 3.32 -7.52
C LYS A 262 -8.56 1.88 -7.04
N ASN A 263 -7.93 1.64 -5.89
CA ASN A 263 -7.88 0.33 -5.24
C ASN A 263 -7.48 -0.78 -6.22
N ILE A 264 -6.58 -0.45 -7.15
CA ILE A 264 -5.97 -1.43 -8.02
C ILE A 264 -5.27 -2.43 -7.12
N GLN A 265 -5.72 -3.67 -7.23
CA GLN A 265 -4.96 -4.76 -6.67
C GLN A 265 -3.57 -4.71 -7.32
N PRO A 266 -2.47 -4.83 -6.58
CA PRO A 266 -1.18 -5.09 -7.20
C PRO A 266 -1.38 -6.24 -8.18
N ALA A 267 -0.80 -6.14 -9.37
CA ALA A 267 -0.94 -7.16 -10.41
C ALA A 267 -0.71 -8.51 -9.74
N SER A 268 -1.74 -9.35 -9.67
CA SER A 268 -1.76 -10.48 -8.74
C SER A 268 -0.53 -11.36 -8.93
N GLY A 269 0.50 -11.14 -8.10
CA GLY A 269 1.55 -12.10 -7.88
C GLY A 269 0.84 -13.39 -7.51
N SER A 270 1.25 -14.51 -8.09
CA SER A 270 0.68 -15.77 -7.62
C SER A 270 1.17 -16.00 -6.20
N ALA A 271 0.24 -16.31 -5.28
CA ALA A 271 0.54 -16.40 -3.84
C ALA A 271 1.58 -17.48 -3.49
N SER A 272 1.77 -18.45 -4.38
CA SER A 272 2.75 -19.51 -4.21
C SER A 272 3.21 -20.06 -5.56
N CYS A 273 4.33 -20.79 -5.55
CA CYS A 273 4.81 -21.52 -6.72
C CYS A 273 3.78 -22.57 -7.19
N LYS A 274 3.01 -23.15 -6.26
CA LYS A 274 1.93 -24.09 -6.57
C LYS A 274 0.85 -23.43 -7.41
N MET A 275 0.42 -22.23 -7.03
CA MET A 275 -0.58 -21.47 -7.80
C MET A 275 -0.07 -21.11 -9.20
N ILE A 276 1.21 -20.80 -9.35
CA ILE A 276 1.83 -20.56 -10.67
C ILE A 276 1.71 -21.81 -11.54
N LEU A 277 2.12 -22.96 -11.01
CA LEU A 277 2.11 -24.23 -11.75
C LEU A 277 0.68 -24.70 -12.09
N GLU A 278 -0.30 -24.42 -11.23
CA GLU A 278 -1.71 -24.71 -11.52
C GLU A 278 -2.28 -23.83 -12.63
N LYS A 279 -1.89 -22.55 -12.68
CA LYS A 279 -2.30 -21.61 -13.74
C LYS A 279 -1.58 -21.90 -15.06
N ASN A 280 -0.32 -22.32 -15.00
CA ASN A 280 0.49 -22.66 -16.15
C ASN A 280 1.23 -23.98 -15.91
N PRO A 281 0.65 -25.13 -16.33
CA PRO A 281 1.28 -26.44 -16.20
C PRO A 281 2.64 -26.59 -16.92
N ASP A 282 2.93 -25.71 -17.89
CA ASP A 282 4.20 -25.67 -18.62
C ASP A 282 5.23 -24.72 -17.96
N ALA A 283 4.93 -24.18 -16.77
CA ALA A 283 5.87 -23.35 -16.03
C ALA A 283 7.14 -24.14 -15.67
N LEU A 284 8.30 -23.58 -16.01
CA LEU A 284 9.60 -24.17 -15.74
C LEU A 284 10.11 -23.79 -14.35
N SER A 285 11.04 -24.57 -13.81
CA SER A 285 11.69 -24.18 -12.55
C SER A 285 12.50 -22.90 -12.74
N GLY A 286 12.43 -21.97 -11.78
CA GLY A 286 13.04 -20.65 -11.94
C GLY A 286 12.75 -19.71 -10.77
N TYR A 287 13.24 -18.47 -10.86
CA TYR A 287 12.92 -17.43 -9.88
C TYR A 287 11.62 -16.73 -10.28
N TYR A 288 10.68 -16.65 -9.34
CA TYR A 288 9.38 -16.01 -9.53
C TYR A 288 9.13 -14.99 -8.42
N THR A 289 8.47 -13.90 -8.78
CA THR A 289 7.91 -12.95 -7.80
C THR A 289 6.57 -13.48 -7.31
N LEU A 290 6.47 -13.60 -5.99
CA LEU A 290 5.30 -14.08 -5.27
C LEU A 290 4.78 -12.95 -4.37
N ASP A 291 3.46 -12.91 -4.25
CA ASP A 291 2.76 -12.01 -3.35
C ASP A 291 1.74 -12.84 -2.55
N PRO A 292 2.13 -13.36 -1.37
CA PRO A 292 1.39 -14.40 -0.67
C PRO A 292 0.08 -13.92 -0.04
N ASP A 293 -0.01 -12.65 0.33
CA ASP A 293 -1.20 -12.02 0.90
C ASP A 293 -1.82 -10.95 -0.02
N GLY A 294 -1.19 -10.61 -1.14
CA GLY A 294 -1.70 -9.64 -2.08
C GLY A 294 -1.63 -8.24 -1.48
N VAL A 295 -2.79 -7.60 -1.29
CA VAL A 295 -2.85 -6.37 -0.50
C VAL A 295 -2.77 -6.76 0.97
N GLY A 296 -1.61 -6.57 1.60
CA GLY A 296 -1.40 -7.00 2.97
C GLY A 296 -0.13 -6.49 3.62
N GLY A 297 0.28 -7.18 4.68
CA GLY A 297 1.42 -6.81 5.50
C GLY A 297 2.74 -7.39 5.00
N LEU A 298 2.72 -8.40 4.11
CA LEU A 298 3.93 -8.97 3.53
C LEU A 298 4.20 -8.34 2.17
N ALA A 299 5.38 -7.74 2.02
CA ALA A 299 5.81 -7.25 0.72
C ALA A 299 6.01 -8.42 -0.25
N GLU A 300 5.69 -8.18 -1.54
CA GLU A 300 6.04 -9.10 -2.62
C GLU A 300 7.55 -9.42 -2.58
N PHE A 301 7.90 -10.63 -3.01
CA PHE A 301 9.29 -11.07 -3.00
C PHE A 301 9.59 -12.10 -4.07
N THR A 302 10.86 -12.21 -4.44
CA THR A 302 11.35 -13.18 -5.41
C THR A 302 12.04 -14.35 -4.70
N THR A 303 11.64 -15.58 -5.05
CA THR A 303 12.30 -16.81 -4.62
C THR A 303 12.31 -17.86 -5.74
N PHE A 304 13.04 -18.95 -5.55
CA PHE A 304 13.07 -20.06 -6.49
C PHE A 304 11.83 -20.95 -6.34
N CYS A 305 11.17 -21.22 -7.46
CA CYS A 305 10.13 -22.23 -7.61
C CYS A 305 10.69 -23.48 -8.28
N ASP A 306 10.58 -24.63 -7.62
CA ASP A 306 10.81 -25.93 -8.27
C ASP A 306 9.47 -26.44 -8.83
N MET A 307 9.36 -26.43 -10.17
CA MET A 307 8.14 -26.78 -10.91
C MET A 307 8.15 -28.21 -11.43
N GLU A 308 9.27 -28.91 -11.32
CA GLU A 308 9.50 -30.20 -11.99
C GLU A 308 9.56 -31.36 -11.00
N ASN A 309 10.23 -31.16 -9.86
CA ASN A 309 10.54 -32.25 -8.96
C ASN A 309 9.37 -32.57 -8.03
N GLN A 310 9.10 -33.87 -7.85
CA GLN A 310 8.07 -34.39 -6.95
C GLN A 310 6.68 -33.71 -7.14
N GLY A 311 6.32 -33.47 -8.41
CA GLY A 311 5.04 -32.86 -8.80
C GLY A 311 5.03 -31.33 -8.83
N GLY A 312 6.16 -30.67 -8.57
CA GLY A 312 6.34 -29.24 -8.76
C GLY A 312 5.53 -28.34 -7.84
N GLY A 313 5.67 -27.02 -8.03
CA GLY A 313 4.96 -26.00 -7.25
C GLY A 313 5.56 -25.74 -5.88
N TRP A 314 6.83 -26.11 -5.68
CA TRP A 314 7.54 -25.96 -4.42
C TRP A 314 8.15 -24.56 -4.30
N THR A 315 7.89 -23.87 -3.19
CA THR A 315 8.44 -22.53 -2.90
C THR A 315 9.65 -22.62 -1.98
N LEU A 316 10.81 -22.10 -2.40
CA LEU A 316 12.05 -22.13 -1.62
C LEU A 316 11.99 -21.14 -0.44
N MET A 317 12.18 -21.66 0.77
CA MET A 317 12.17 -20.90 2.02
C MET A 317 13.59 -20.64 2.56
N ALA A 318 14.49 -21.62 2.39
CA ALA A 318 15.83 -21.55 2.96
C ALA A 318 16.84 -22.48 2.27
N ILE A 319 18.11 -22.07 2.32
CA ILE A 319 19.28 -22.81 1.85
C ILE A 319 20.23 -23.00 3.03
N ARG A 320 20.75 -24.21 3.19
CA ARG A 320 21.68 -24.59 4.27
C ARG A 320 22.89 -25.32 3.70
N TYR A 321 24.06 -25.06 4.27
CA TYR A 321 25.32 -25.72 3.95
C TYR A 321 25.83 -25.51 2.50
N VAL A 322 25.87 -24.26 2.03
CA VAL A 322 26.49 -23.91 0.74
C VAL A 322 28.01 -24.17 0.78
N PRO A 323 28.60 -24.81 -0.26
CA PRO A 323 30.05 -25.05 -0.36
C PRO A 323 30.87 -23.76 -0.36
N GLY A 324 32.07 -23.82 0.22
CA GLY A 324 33.01 -22.68 0.23
C GLY A 324 32.81 -21.68 1.38
N LYS A 325 31.85 -21.93 2.28
CA LYS A 325 31.69 -21.20 3.54
C LYS A 325 32.47 -21.86 4.68
N GLU A 326 33.02 -21.05 5.58
CA GLU A 326 33.79 -21.50 6.74
C GLU A 326 32.86 -21.87 7.90
N TYR A 327 32.65 -23.16 8.14
CA TYR A 327 31.79 -23.65 9.24
C TYR A 327 32.58 -23.95 10.53
N SER A 328 33.76 -23.35 10.71
CA SER A 328 34.71 -23.65 11.80
C SER A 328 34.23 -23.20 13.19
N SER A 329 33.26 -22.29 13.28
CA SER A 329 32.54 -21.94 14.51
C SER A 329 31.15 -22.61 14.51
N ALA A 330 31.06 -23.82 15.07
CA ALA A 330 29.84 -24.64 15.08
C ALA A 330 28.59 -23.96 15.67
N ASN A 331 28.77 -22.86 16.43
CA ASN A 331 27.72 -22.24 17.25
C ASN A 331 27.49 -20.75 16.96
N ASN A 332 27.90 -20.22 15.80
CA ASN A 332 27.59 -18.83 15.43
C ASN A 332 26.66 -18.80 14.21
N TYR A 333 25.37 -18.56 14.43
CA TYR A 333 24.36 -18.49 13.37
C TYR A 333 24.56 -17.25 12.48
N GLU A 334 24.79 -16.09 13.09
CA GLU A 334 24.87 -14.81 12.41
C GLU A 334 26.01 -14.75 11.38
N SER A 335 27.06 -15.56 11.57
CA SER A 335 28.16 -15.66 10.59
C SER A 335 27.87 -16.60 9.42
N HIS A 336 26.89 -17.50 9.55
CA HIS A 336 26.66 -18.59 8.59
C HIS A 336 25.42 -18.42 7.74
N TYR A 337 24.42 -17.71 8.24
CA TYR A 337 23.10 -17.60 7.65
C TYR A 337 22.72 -16.14 7.43
N THR A 338 22.10 -15.87 6.29
CA THR A 338 21.69 -14.51 5.92
C THR A 338 20.19 -14.46 5.76
N GLU A 339 19.53 -13.70 6.62
CA GLU A 339 18.14 -13.31 6.42
C GLU A 339 18.05 -12.40 5.20
N THR A 340 17.06 -12.62 4.34
CA THR A 340 16.82 -11.80 3.15
C THR A 340 15.35 -11.78 2.82
N GLN A 341 14.88 -10.65 2.27
CA GLN A 341 13.54 -10.57 1.68
C GLN A 341 13.42 -11.44 0.42
N ASN A 342 14.52 -11.61 -0.33
CA ASN A 342 14.54 -12.26 -1.64
C ASN A 342 15.65 -13.32 -1.72
N ILE A 343 15.33 -14.50 -2.24
CA ILE A 343 16.32 -15.54 -2.58
C ILE A 343 16.46 -15.60 -4.10
N THR A 344 17.43 -14.89 -4.64
CA THR A 344 17.68 -14.77 -6.10
C THR A 344 18.97 -15.44 -6.55
N SER A 345 19.63 -16.18 -5.65
CA SER A 345 20.81 -16.98 -5.95
C SER A 345 21.01 -18.10 -4.92
N PHE A 346 21.89 -19.05 -5.21
CA PHE A 346 22.24 -20.18 -4.32
C PHE A 346 23.65 -20.07 -3.74
N VAL A 347 24.23 -18.87 -3.74
CA VAL A 347 25.65 -18.66 -3.38
C VAL A 347 25.87 -18.51 -1.87
N ASP A 348 24.81 -18.45 -1.08
CA ASP A 348 24.87 -18.30 0.37
C ASP A 348 23.74 -19.08 1.07
N ASN A 349 23.86 -19.26 2.38
CA ASN A 349 22.84 -19.87 3.20
C ASN A 349 21.71 -18.88 3.51
N PHE A 350 21.00 -18.45 2.46
CA PHE A 350 19.88 -17.55 2.60
C PHE A 350 18.69 -18.20 3.32
N HIS A 351 17.93 -17.41 4.04
CA HIS A 351 16.56 -17.74 4.43
C HIS A 351 15.67 -16.52 4.29
N LEU A 352 14.40 -16.77 4.00
CA LEU A 352 13.37 -15.74 4.04
C LEU A 352 13.17 -15.24 5.48
N THR A 353 12.61 -14.03 5.58
CA THR A 353 12.33 -13.39 6.86
C THR A 353 11.34 -14.18 7.69
N ASP A 354 11.35 -13.98 9.00
CA ASP A 354 10.41 -14.65 9.92
C ASP A 354 8.93 -14.44 9.54
N PRO A 355 8.46 -13.23 9.14
CA PRO A 355 7.08 -13.04 8.68
C PRO A 355 6.74 -13.87 7.43
N GLN A 356 7.66 -13.95 6.46
CA GLN A 356 7.46 -14.77 5.25
C GLN A 356 7.40 -16.26 5.62
N TRP A 357 8.34 -16.74 6.44
CA TRP A 357 8.35 -18.12 6.89
C TRP A 357 7.08 -18.47 7.68
N PHE A 358 6.69 -17.62 8.62
CA PHE A 358 5.48 -17.81 9.41
C PHE A 358 4.24 -17.92 8.53
N HIS A 359 4.11 -17.08 7.49
CA HIS A 359 3.02 -17.20 6.53
C HIS A 359 3.03 -18.56 5.82
N PHE A 360 4.14 -18.92 5.19
CA PHE A 360 4.20 -20.14 4.38
C PHE A 360 4.09 -21.41 5.22
N LYS A 361 4.69 -21.44 6.41
CA LYS A 361 4.53 -22.54 7.37
C LYS A 361 3.06 -22.81 7.67
N ASN A 362 2.28 -21.76 7.93
CA ASN A 362 0.87 -21.89 8.32
C ASN A 362 -0.09 -22.10 7.14
N ASN A 363 0.35 -21.86 5.90
CA ASN A 363 -0.51 -21.92 4.70
C ASN A 363 -0.08 -23.00 3.69
N SER A 364 0.99 -23.75 3.97
CA SER A 364 1.41 -24.91 3.19
C SER A 364 1.00 -26.22 3.86
N GLN A 365 0.87 -27.29 3.06
CA GLN A 365 0.48 -28.61 3.56
C GLN A 365 1.69 -29.50 3.84
N GLU A 366 2.74 -29.35 3.04
CA GLU A 366 3.90 -30.23 3.08
C GLU A 366 5.21 -29.47 2.91
N MET A 367 6.25 -30.04 3.50
CA MET A 367 7.62 -29.53 3.43
C MET A 367 8.51 -30.57 2.77
N MET A 368 9.33 -30.13 1.83
CA MET A 368 10.37 -30.92 1.19
C MET A 368 11.74 -30.44 1.62
N LEU A 369 12.54 -31.37 2.13
CA LEU A 369 13.96 -31.18 2.37
C LEU A 369 14.72 -31.90 1.26
N THR A 370 15.58 -31.20 0.53
CA THR A 370 16.26 -31.77 -0.63
C THR A 370 17.71 -31.35 -0.72
N MET A 371 18.58 -32.30 -1.09
CA MET A 371 19.90 -32.01 -1.63
C MET A 371 19.82 -32.17 -3.15
N ARG A 372 19.35 -31.12 -3.83
CA ARG A 372 19.08 -31.14 -5.28
C ARG A 372 20.28 -31.62 -6.09
N ASP A 373 21.48 -31.13 -5.77
CA ASP A 373 22.71 -31.45 -6.50
C ASP A 373 23.12 -32.94 -6.38
N ALA A 374 22.68 -33.59 -5.30
CA ALA A 374 22.92 -35.01 -5.04
C ALA A 374 21.68 -35.90 -5.34
N GLY A 375 20.55 -35.30 -5.72
CA GLY A 375 19.31 -35.99 -6.05
C GLY A 375 18.57 -36.60 -4.85
N TYR A 376 18.85 -36.19 -3.61
CA TYR A 376 18.17 -36.71 -2.43
C TYR A 376 17.02 -35.81 -1.99
N TYR A 377 15.89 -36.40 -1.57
CA TYR A 377 14.75 -35.65 -1.04
C TYR A 377 14.01 -36.42 0.05
N GLY A 378 13.35 -35.68 0.95
CA GLY A 378 12.38 -36.19 1.91
C GLY A 378 11.21 -35.21 2.04
N ILE A 379 9.99 -35.72 1.87
CA ILE A 379 8.74 -34.96 1.95
C ILE A 379 7.91 -35.50 3.12
N ALA A 380 7.40 -34.60 3.95
CA ALA A 380 6.42 -34.89 5.00
C ALA A 380 5.39 -33.76 5.10
N ASP A 381 4.24 -34.09 5.68
CA ASP A 381 3.22 -33.09 6.02
C ASP A 381 3.77 -32.13 7.09
N ILE A 382 3.49 -30.83 6.97
CA ILE A 382 3.98 -29.81 7.91
C ILE A 382 3.55 -30.15 9.36
N SER A 383 2.34 -30.68 9.53
CA SER A 383 1.79 -31.10 10.82
C SER A 383 2.61 -32.17 11.55
N LYS A 384 3.38 -33.01 10.82
CA LYS A 384 4.32 -33.94 11.47
C LYS A 384 5.46 -33.20 12.16
N PHE A 385 5.99 -32.15 11.54
CA PHE A 385 7.06 -31.35 12.09
C PHE A 385 6.56 -30.47 13.26
N GLU A 386 5.34 -29.94 13.15
CA GLU A 386 4.69 -29.18 14.24
C GLU A 386 4.46 -30.03 15.49
N SER A 387 4.30 -31.34 15.32
CA SER A 387 4.11 -32.30 16.43
C SER A 387 5.39 -33.02 16.86
N ALA A 388 6.56 -32.56 16.40
CA ALA A 388 7.85 -33.13 16.80
C ALA A 388 8.06 -32.98 18.32
N ASN A 389 8.46 -34.07 18.98
CA ASN A 389 8.40 -34.21 20.44
C ASN A 389 9.53 -33.49 21.20
N CYS A 390 10.67 -33.23 20.56
CA CYS A 390 11.81 -32.57 21.20
C CYS A 390 11.81 -31.07 20.94
N VAL A 391 11.65 -30.68 19.69
CA VAL A 391 11.49 -29.28 19.25
C VAL A 391 10.45 -29.28 18.13
N PRO A 392 9.23 -28.76 18.38
CA PRO A 392 8.24 -28.52 17.33
C PRO A 392 8.79 -27.68 16.19
N LEU A 393 8.16 -27.69 15.02
CA LEU A 393 8.50 -26.76 13.95
C LEU A 393 8.44 -25.31 14.44
N GLN A 394 9.56 -24.59 14.31
CA GLN A 394 9.70 -23.23 14.85
C GLN A 394 9.11 -22.17 13.91
N ASP A 395 8.82 -20.98 14.45
CA ASP A 395 8.28 -19.82 13.70
C ASP A 395 9.39 -18.94 13.08
N THR A 396 10.64 -19.39 13.19
CA THR A 396 11.80 -18.74 12.59
C THR A 396 12.64 -19.75 11.81
N LEU A 397 13.17 -19.32 10.67
CA LEU A 397 14.25 -20.04 9.98
C LEU A 397 15.64 -19.61 10.52
N GLY A 398 15.63 -18.55 11.33
CA GLY A 398 16.70 -17.89 12.06
C GLY A 398 17.16 -18.61 13.32
N LEU A 399 17.55 -17.81 14.32
CA LEU A 399 17.89 -18.25 15.67
C LEU A 399 16.62 -18.43 16.53
N ASN A 400 16.48 -19.57 17.19
CA ASN A 400 15.43 -19.74 18.20
C ASN A 400 15.83 -19.09 19.52
N HIS A 401 15.52 -17.80 19.67
CA HIS A 401 15.90 -17.00 20.85
C HIS A 401 15.36 -17.51 22.20
N GLY A 402 14.34 -18.38 22.18
CA GLY A 402 13.74 -18.98 23.38
C GLY A 402 14.35 -20.31 23.84
N LEU A 403 15.31 -20.87 23.10
CA LEU A 403 15.90 -22.18 23.38
C LEU A 403 17.34 -22.06 23.92
N THR A 404 17.96 -23.18 24.31
CA THR A 404 19.35 -23.21 24.78
C THR A 404 20.11 -24.40 24.19
N GLY A 405 21.45 -24.32 24.21
CA GLY A 405 22.31 -25.36 23.63
C GLY A 405 22.07 -25.53 22.14
N GLU A 406 22.16 -26.77 21.65
CA GLU A 406 21.94 -27.11 20.23
C GLU A 406 20.51 -26.80 19.74
N SER A 407 19.55 -26.63 20.65
CA SER A 407 18.15 -26.36 20.28
C SER A 407 17.95 -24.97 19.68
N ILE A 408 18.86 -24.02 19.94
CA ILE A 408 18.77 -22.66 19.35
C ILE A 408 18.90 -22.65 17.83
N PHE A 409 19.41 -23.74 17.24
CA PHE A 409 19.67 -23.85 15.81
C PHE A 409 18.85 -24.95 15.11
N ARG A 410 17.77 -25.44 15.75
CA ARG A 410 16.93 -26.52 15.20
C ARG A 410 15.64 -25.95 14.66
N LEU A 411 15.35 -26.18 13.38
CA LEU A 411 14.04 -25.85 12.81
C LEU A 411 12.95 -26.77 13.40
N TYR A 412 13.29 -28.06 13.59
CA TYR A 412 12.48 -29.05 14.30
C TYR A 412 13.39 -30.17 14.81
N TRP A 413 12.89 -30.95 15.76
CA TRP A 413 13.59 -32.11 16.31
C TRP A 413 12.62 -33.16 16.83
N PHE A 414 12.73 -34.36 16.26
CA PHE A 414 12.04 -35.55 16.71
C PHE A 414 13.04 -36.66 17.06
N GLU A 415 12.83 -37.30 18.21
CA GLU A 415 13.55 -38.53 18.62
C GLU A 415 12.57 -39.56 19.18
N ASP A 416 12.71 -40.83 18.79
CA ASP A 416 11.97 -41.91 19.41
C ASP A 416 12.50 -42.13 20.84
N GLY A 417 11.76 -41.63 21.83
CA GLY A 417 12.12 -41.76 23.24
C GLY A 417 12.57 -40.45 23.89
N VAL A 418 13.82 -40.39 24.32
CA VAL A 418 14.38 -39.25 25.07
C VAL A 418 15.16 -38.34 24.13
N CYS A 419 14.94 -37.03 24.25
CA CYS A 419 15.59 -35.97 23.47
C CYS A 419 17.05 -35.74 23.91
N ASP A 420 17.90 -36.75 23.72
CA ASP A 420 19.30 -36.76 24.19
C ASP A 420 20.33 -36.62 23.07
N GLY A 421 19.87 -36.56 21.80
CA GLY A 421 20.72 -36.37 20.64
C GLY A 421 21.45 -37.64 20.20
N LYS A 422 21.15 -38.80 20.80
CA LYS A 422 21.79 -40.09 20.50
C LYS A 422 20.84 -40.97 19.71
N GLY A 423 21.24 -41.37 18.50
CA GLY A 423 20.41 -42.20 17.60
C GLY A 423 20.33 -41.64 16.18
N GLY A 424 19.70 -42.41 15.27
CA GLY A 424 19.44 -42.01 13.88
C GLY A 424 18.32 -40.98 13.78
N ASN A 425 18.50 -39.85 14.45
CA ASN A 425 17.40 -38.99 14.88
C ASN A 425 17.01 -37.93 13.84
N PHE A 426 15.71 -37.68 13.71
CA PHE A 426 15.12 -36.78 12.73
C PHE A 426 15.17 -35.35 13.24
N SER A 427 16.29 -34.69 12.99
CA SER A 427 16.42 -33.27 13.25
C SER A 427 17.01 -32.57 12.06
N MET A 428 16.42 -31.44 11.72
CA MET A 428 17.15 -30.42 10.99
C MET A 428 17.81 -29.52 12.03
N LEU A 429 18.87 -30.06 12.64
CA LEU A 429 19.94 -29.22 13.19
C LEU A 429 20.46 -28.39 12.02
N ASN A 430 20.99 -27.19 12.27
CA ASN A 430 21.59 -26.24 11.32
C ASN A 430 22.71 -26.76 10.38
N TYR A 431 22.76 -28.06 10.09
CA TYR A 431 23.64 -28.75 9.16
C TYR A 431 22.81 -29.38 8.05
N ALA A 432 23.49 -29.61 6.93
CA ALA A 432 23.08 -30.38 5.75
C ALA A 432 22.36 -31.73 6.00
N ASN A 433 22.30 -32.26 7.22
CA ASN A 433 21.96 -33.66 7.38
C ASN A 433 20.47 -33.89 7.20
N ILE A 434 20.11 -34.77 6.29
CA ILE A 434 18.73 -35.27 6.17
C ILE A 434 18.74 -36.74 6.60
N TYR A 435 17.91 -37.05 7.59
CA TYR A 435 17.75 -38.40 8.12
C TYR A 435 16.55 -39.06 7.47
N GLY A 436 16.77 -40.19 6.82
CA GLY A 436 15.73 -40.98 6.17
C GLY A 436 14.98 -41.89 7.14
N GLY A 437 13.84 -42.43 6.72
CA GLY A 437 13.01 -43.32 7.52
C GLY A 437 11.51 -43.08 7.33
N THR A 438 10.70 -43.59 8.25
CA THR A 438 9.22 -43.55 8.19
C THR A 438 8.62 -42.16 8.49
N TYR A 439 9.46 -41.20 8.88
CA TYR A 439 9.05 -39.83 9.15
C TYR A 439 8.54 -39.14 7.88
N PHE A 440 9.23 -39.35 6.75
CA PHE A 440 8.81 -38.85 5.44
C PHE A 440 7.73 -39.75 4.82
N LYS A 441 6.68 -39.12 4.26
CA LYS A 441 5.66 -39.82 3.47
C LYS A 441 6.18 -40.21 2.09
N SER A 442 7.22 -39.53 1.60
CA SER A 442 7.93 -39.85 0.36
C SER A 442 9.40 -39.45 0.49
N THR A 443 10.33 -40.37 0.22
CA THR A 443 11.77 -40.10 0.28
C THR A 443 12.56 -41.16 -0.47
N ASN A 444 13.73 -40.79 -1.00
CA ASN A 444 14.75 -41.73 -1.49
C ASN A 444 15.96 -41.86 -0.53
N ILE A 445 15.84 -41.33 0.69
CA ILE A 445 16.89 -41.34 1.70
C ILE A 445 16.75 -42.62 2.53
N GLY A 446 17.70 -43.54 2.39
CA GLY A 446 17.65 -44.83 3.07
C GLY A 446 18.04 -44.79 4.55
N SER A 447 18.94 -43.87 4.95
CA SER A 447 19.40 -43.79 6.34
C SER A 447 19.79 -42.37 6.76
N LYS A 448 20.94 -41.87 6.30
CA LYS A 448 21.43 -40.53 6.62
C LYS A 448 22.27 -40.03 5.46
N ILE A 449 22.00 -38.81 5.02
CA ILE A 449 22.87 -38.08 4.10
C ILE A 449 23.50 -36.91 4.86
N VAL A 450 24.75 -36.57 4.52
CA VAL A 450 25.54 -35.55 5.23
C VAL A 450 26.30 -34.68 4.26
N GLY A 451 26.56 -33.43 4.66
CA GLY A 451 27.54 -32.56 3.99
C GLY A 451 27.17 -32.06 2.60
N GLY A 452 25.89 -32.05 2.21
CA GLY A 452 25.40 -31.45 0.96
C GLY A 452 24.53 -30.22 1.19
N THR A 453 24.46 -29.32 0.21
CA THR A 453 23.55 -28.15 0.27
C THR A 453 22.12 -28.63 0.40
N THR A 454 21.45 -28.24 1.48
CA THR A 454 20.06 -28.59 1.76
C THR A 454 19.17 -27.41 1.47
N TYR A 455 18.13 -27.65 0.70
CA TYR A 455 17.10 -26.68 0.35
C TYR A 455 15.81 -27.07 1.06
N ILE A 456 15.16 -26.10 1.68
CA ILE A 456 13.89 -26.26 2.39
C ILE A 456 12.82 -25.61 1.53
N PHE A 457 11.90 -26.43 1.05
CA PHE A 457 10.76 -26.02 0.25
C PHE A 457 9.45 -26.33 0.95
N VAL A 458 8.42 -25.55 0.66
CA VAL A 458 7.05 -25.77 1.11
C VAL A 458 6.08 -25.71 -0.06
N ARG A 459 4.94 -26.37 0.08
CA ARG A 459 3.90 -26.44 -0.95
C ARG A 459 2.51 -26.51 -0.34
#